data_AF-A0A371FRQ5-F1
#
_entry.id   AF-A0A371FRQ5-F1
#
_cell.length_a   1.000
_cell.length_b   1.000
_cell.length_c   1.000
_cell.angle_alpha   90.00
_cell.angle_beta   90.00
_cell.angle_gamma   90.00
#
_symmetry.space_group_name_H-M   'P 1'
#
loop_
_entity.id
_entity.type
_entity.pdbx_description
1 polymer ?
#
loop_
_entity_poly.entity_id
_entity_poly.type
_entity_poly.pdbx_seq_one_letter_code
_entity_poly.pdbx_strand_id
1 'polypeptide(L)'
;MVEAIYRRGPWSLQVFPCRADKPVCKEPTDDREPFFYLYDTLSFKLGIRLPFTKSERAILHALNIAPTQLHPNYWAFIRAFELLSEDMQ
;
A
#
# COMPACT_ATOMS: atom_id res chain seq x y z
N MET A 1 19.97 12.67 -15.05
CA MET A 1 19.23 12.06 -16.17
C MET A 1 18.39 10.92 -15.59
N VAL A 2 17.15 11.19 -15.18
CA VAL A 2 16.20 10.17 -14.71
C VAL A 2 14.87 10.44 -15.41
N GLU A 3 14.85 10.19 -16.71
CA GLU A 3 13.66 10.40 -17.53
C GLU A 3 12.89 9.08 -17.64
N ALA A 4 11.68 9.09 -17.08
CA ALA A 4 10.58 8.15 -17.30
C ALA A 4 10.87 6.66 -17.05
N ILE A 5 10.54 6.19 -15.84
CA ILE A 5 10.51 4.74 -15.52
C ILE A 5 9.37 4.02 -16.27
N TYR A 6 8.40 4.73 -16.86
CA TYR A 6 7.31 4.09 -17.62
C TYR A 6 6.59 5.04 -18.59
N ARG A 7 6.48 4.66 -19.87
CA ARG A 7 5.56 5.28 -20.85
C ARG A 7 4.54 4.22 -21.30
N ARG A 8 3.33 4.24 -20.73
CA ARG A 8 2.19 3.52 -21.31
C ARG A 8 0.89 4.27 -21.00
N GLY A 9 0.24 4.78 -22.04
CA GLY A 9 -1.05 5.48 -21.96
C GLY A 9 -0.96 7.01 -22.14
N PRO A 10 -2.10 7.73 -22.24
CA PRO A 10 -2.18 9.18 -22.50
C PRO A 10 -1.69 10.05 -21.33
N TRP A 11 -1.21 9.44 -20.25
CA TRP A 11 -0.80 10.11 -19.03
C TRP A 11 0.73 10.14 -18.93
N SER A 12 1.29 11.31 -18.63
CA SER A 12 2.72 11.47 -18.33
C SER A 12 2.92 11.54 -16.81
N LEU A 13 3.66 10.59 -16.24
CA LEU A 13 4.09 10.64 -14.84
C LEU A 13 5.55 11.11 -14.77
N GLN A 14 5.79 12.26 -14.13
CA GLN A 14 7.14 12.72 -13.82
C GLN A 14 7.53 12.27 -12.41
N VAL A 15 8.65 11.55 -12.30
CA VAL A 15 9.21 11.09 -11.03
C VAL A 15 10.46 11.90 -10.73
N PHE A 16 10.47 12.59 -9.59
CA PHE A 16 11.63 13.34 -9.11
C PHE A 16 12.28 12.58 -7.96
N PRO A 17 13.63 12.65 -7.83
CA PRO A 17 14.31 12.10 -6.67
C PRO A 17 13.79 12.77 -5.38
N CYS A 18 13.64 11.98 -4.32
CA CYS A 18 13.33 12.52 -2.99
C CYS A 18 14.42 13.50 -2.58
N ARG A 19 14.03 14.66 -2.06
CA ARG A 19 14.99 15.62 -1.51
C ARG A 19 15.56 15.08 -0.20
N ALA A 20 16.85 15.31 0.04
CA ALA A 20 17.54 14.79 1.22
C ALA A 20 17.00 15.35 2.55
N ASP A 21 16.33 16.50 2.53
CA ASP A 21 15.69 17.13 3.70
C ASP A 21 14.28 16.58 4.01
N LYS A 22 13.75 15.69 3.17
CA LYS A 22 12.40 15.14 3.32
C LYS A 22 12.47 13.72 3.87
N PRO A 23 11.70 13.38 4.91
CA PRO A 23 11.61 12.01 5.38
C PRO A 23 10.97 11.13 4.29
N VAL A 24 11.55 9.95 4.06
CA VAL A 24 11.05 8.97 3.07
C VAL A 24 9.71 8.38 3.51
N CYS A 25 9.56 8.13 4.81
CA CYS A 25 8.34 7.66 5.46
C CYS A 25 7.87 8.73 6.45
N LYS A 26 6.55 8.97 6.51
CA LYS A 26 5.96 9.75 7.59
C LYS A 26 5.66 8.82 8.76
N GLU A 27 6.03 9.25 9.96
CA GLU A 27 5.59 8.60 11.18
C GLU A 27 4.10 8.89 11.43
N PRO A 28 3.41 8.00 12.17
CA PRO A 28 2.05 8.24 12.62
C PRO A 28 1.98 9.53 13.44
N THR A 29 0.85 10.23 13.33
CA THR A 29 0.56 11.39 14.20
C THR A 29 -0.05 10.99 15.54
N ASP A 30 -0.57 9.76 15.63
CA ASP A 30 -1.15 9.16 16.83
C ASP A 30 -0.72 7.68 16.89
N ASP A 31 -0.29 7.24 18.05
CA ASP A 31 0.11 5.87 18.39
C ASP A 31 -1.07 4.95 18.71
N ARG A 32 -2.28 5.50 18.83
CA ARG A 32 -3.48 4.75 19.28
C ARG A 32 -4.21 3.99 18.18
N GLU A 33 -4.05 4.37 16.92
CA GLU A 33 -4.71 3.67 15.81
C GLU A 33 -3.75 2.77 15.03
N PRO A 34 -4.17 1.53 14.69
CA PRO A 34 -3.40 0.65 13.85
C PRO A 34 -3.18 1.26 12.46
N PHE A 35 -1.92 1.32 12.02
CA PHE A 35 -1.53 1.89 10.72
C PHE A 35 -0.63 0.92 9.93
N PHE A 36 -0.49 1.19 8.64
CA PHE A 36 0.47 0.50 7.76
C PHE A 36 1.11 1.52 6.81
N TYR A 37 2.34 1.24 6.36
CA TYR A 37 3.03 2.14 5.42
C TYR A 37 2.49 1.97 4.00
N LEU A 38 2.29 3.09 3.31
CA LEU A 38 1.91 3.15 1.90
C LEU A 38 2.64 4.30 1.20
N TYR A 39 2.95 4.12 -0.08
CA TYR A 39 3.47 5.21 -0.90
C TYR A 39 2.46 6.35 -1.04
N ASP A 40 2.86 7.55 -0.60
CA ASP A 40 2.09 8.79 -0.69
C ASP A 40 1.52 9.05 -2.10
N THR A 41 2.29 8.70 -3.14
CA THR A 41 1.85 8.87 -4.54
C THR A 41 0.57 8.10 -4.87
N LEU A 42 0.39 6.88 -4.35
CA LEU A 42 -0.76 6.05 -4.69
C LEU A 42 -2.06 6.62 -4.10
N SER A 43 -2.07 6.92 -2.80
CA SER A 43 -3.28 7.39 -2.10
C SER A 43 -3.51 8.89 -2.25
N PHE A 44 -2.50 9.73 -2.01
CA PHE A 44 -2.66 11.18 -1.95
C PHE A 44 -2.60 11.85 -3.32
N LYS A 45 -1.68 11.43 -4.20
CA LYS A 45 -1.50 12.11 -5.50
C LYS A 45 -2.38 11.54 -6.60
N LEU A 46 -2.58 10.22 -6.62
CA LEU A 46 -3.41 9.55 -7.61
C LEU A 46 -4.86 9.35 -7.13
N GLY A 47 -5.16 9.67 -5.87
CA GLY A 47 -6.51 9.52 -5.30
C GLY A 47 -6.99 8.07 -5.22
N ILE A 48 -6.08 7.09 -5.28
CA ILE A 48 -6.43 5.68 -5.23
C ILE A 48 -6.84 5.34 -3.80
N ARG A 49 -8.15 5.18 -3.59
CA ARG A 49 -8.65 4.47 -2.42
C ARG A 49 -8.39 2.99 -2.62
N LEU A 50 -7.45 2.44 -1.84
CA LEU A 50 -7.18 1.01 -1.89
C LEU A 50 -8.41 0.25 -1.36
N PRO A 51 -8.95 -0.70 -2.12
CA PRO A 51 -10.17 -1.40 -1.76
C PRO A 51 -9.90 -2.51 -0.73
N PHE A 52 -9.11 -2.24 0.31
CA PHE A 52 -8.78 -3.27 1.29
C PHE A 52 -9.97 -3.58 2.18
N THR A 53 -10.31 -4.86 2.30
CA THR A 53 -11.34 -5.30 3.25
C THR A 53 -10.89 -5.10 4.69
N LYS A 54 -11.81 -5.27 5.66
CA LYS A 54 -11.44 -5.23 7.08
C LYS A 54 -10.45 -6.37 7.41
N SER A 55 -10.65 -7.55 6.84
CA SER A 55 -9.83 -8.74 7.04
C SER A 55 -8.43 -8.56 6.46
N GLU A 56 -8.32 -8.04 5.22
CA GLU A 56 -7.03 -7.75 4.60
C GLU A 56 -6.19 -6.76 5.44
N ARG A 57 -6.83 -5.70 5.97
CA ARG A 57 -6.15 -4.74 6.86
C ARG A 57 -5.71 -5.39 8.18
N ALA A 58 -6.55 -6.23 8.79
CA ALA A 58 -6.22 -6.94 10.01
C ALA A 58 -5.03 -7.89 9.83
N ILE A 59 -4.97 -8.61 8.70
CA ILE A 59 -3.87 -9.53 8.38
C ILE A 59 -2.57 -8.77 8.13
N LEU A 60 -2.60 -7.71 7.32
CA LEU A 60 -1.41 -6.88 7.06
C LEU A 60 -0.88 -6.26 8.36
N HIS A 61 -1.78 -5.82 9.25
CA HIS A 61 -1.42 -5.31 10.57
C HIS A 61 -0.80 -6.40 11.46
N ALA A 62 -1.41 -7.59 11.53
CA ALA A 62 -0.88 -8.71 12.30
C ALA A 62 0.51 -9.15 11.82
N LEU A 63 0.77 -9.06 10.52
CA LEU A 63 2.07 -9.34 9.90
C LEU A 63 3.05 -8.16 9.98
N ASN A 64 2.59 -6.97 10.37
CA ASN A 64 3.35 -5.72 10.39
C ASN A 64 4.08 -5.43 9.06
N ILE A 65 3.37 -5.62 7.94
CA ILE A 65 3.91 -5.38 6.59
C ILE A 65 3.04 -4.39 5.82
N ALA A 66 3.68 -3.63 4.93
CA ALA A 66 2.99 -2.84 3.93
C ALA A 66 2.38 -3.75 2.84
N PRO A 67 1.25 -3.36 2.21
CA PRO A 67 0.68 -4.05 1.05
C PRO A 67 1.69 -4.37 -0.06
N THR A 68 2.68 -3.48 -0.23
CA THR A 68 3.75 -3.59 -1.24
C THR A 68 4.85 -4.58 -0.88
N GLN A 69 4.96 -4.98 0.39
CA GLN A 69 5.90 -6.00 0.85
C GLN A 69 5.32 -7.41 0.70
N LEU A 70 4.00 -7.52 0.56
CA LEU A 70 3.35 -8.78 0.29
C LEU A 70 3.56 -9.18 -1.16
N HIS A 71 4.17 -10.33 -1.39
CA HIS A 71 4.36 -10.86 -2.75
C HIS A 71 2.99 -11.05 -3.43
N PRO A 72 2.84 -10.75 -4.74
CA PRO A 72 1.57 -10.84 -5.45
C PRO A 72 0.80 -12.16 -5.23
N ASN A 73 1.49 -13.30 -5.19
CA ASN A 73 0.86 -14.60 -4.93
C ASN A 73 0.26 -14.74 -3.52
N TYR A 74 0.79 -14.04 -2.52
CA TYR A 74 0.26 -14.11 -1.16
C TYR A 74 -1.08 -13.38 -1.03
N TRP A 75 -1.40 -12.44 -1.93
CA TRP A 75 -2.74 -11.84 -1.96
C TRP A 75 -3.84 -12.88 -2.21
N ALA A 76 -3.58 -13.87 -3.06
CA ALA A 76 -4.51 -14.97 -3.27
C ALA A 76 -4.73 -15.79 -1.98
N PHE A 77 -3.67 -15.95 -1.17
CA PHE A 77 -3.75 -16.65 0.10
C PHE A 77 -4.58 -15.86 1.14
N ILE A 78 -4.40 -14.54 1.20
CA ILE A 78 -5.21 -13.66 2.06
C ILE A 78 -6.69 -13.74 1.66
N ARG A 79 -7.01 -13.71 0.37
CA ARG A 79 -8.38 -13.86 -0.12
C ARG A 79 -8.98 -15.22 0.24
N ALA A 80 -8.22 -16.30 0.10
CA ALA A 80 -8.69 -17.64 0.46
C ALA A 80 -8.94 -17.76 1.96
N PHE A 81 -8.05 -17.21 2.79
CA PHE A 81 -8.23 -17.18 4.24
C PHE A 81 -9.48 -16.39 4.65
N GLU A 82 -9.71 -15.23 4.05
CA GLU A 82 -10.92 -14.43 4.30
C GLU A 82 -12.19 -15.22 3.99
N LEU A 83 -12.27 -15.85 2.81
CA LEU A 83 -13.43 -16.66 2.41
C LEU A 83 -13.68 -17.84 3.36
N LEU A 84 -12.61 -18.51 3.81
CA LEU A 84 -12.72 -19.59 4.79
C LEU A 84 -13.19 -19.09 6.17
N SER A 85 -12.76 -17.89 6.57
CA SER A 85 -13.19 -17.31 7.84
C SER A 85 -14.66 -16.88 7.83
N GLU A 86 -15.16 -16.43 6.68
CA GLU A 86 -16.57 -16.07 6.49
C GLU A 86 -17.49 -17.30 6.47
N ASP A 87 -17.03 -18.43 5.93
CA ASP A 87 -17.80 -19.69 5.90
C ASP A 87 -17.89 -20.37 7.28
N MET A 88 -16.93 -20.12 8.16
CA MET A 88 -16.92 -20.66 9.53
C MET A 88 -17.74 -19.84 10.54
N GLN A 89 -18.43 -18.79 10.11
CA GLN A 89 -19.15 -17.85 10.98
C GLN A 89 -20.67 -18.02 10.90
#